data_AF-A0A3C1Q266-F1
#
_entry.id   AF-A0A3C1Q266-F1
#
_cell.length_a   1.000
_cell.length_b   1.000
_cell.length_c   1.000
_cell.angle_alpha   90.00
_cell.angle_beta   90.00
_cell.angle_gamma   90.00
#
_symmetry.space_group_name_H-M   'P 1'
#
loop_
_entity.id
_entity.type
_entity.pdbx_description
1 polymer ?
#
loop_
_entity_poly.entity_id
_entity_poly.type
_entity_poly.pdbx_seq_one_letter_code
_entity_poly.pdbx_strand_id
1 'polypeptide(L)'
;MKSILIASVLASLLPAQTITWTKDHEIFVQERTTQFASKLSNQMVIIGRLGLSETRPAVVISNGGHILSPFLPSIDGEDAPYLLYQIDGSRIELETVAENSKRFVSLLKIKKPPANLIPVRISKPVDHTVIVPTTAPIISIGEPPSLFVDHLEFAPPEQAKALRLDSTLYTRGAPVFDLSGALIATTLKGRETNTPALMIQWLIADFPELDTIIADESVSGLENLPLVPKTTKEEAKEIVVSPLTRARQRFIQSSHPNPLPCVLVSNEGAQATHSVIGTIIHAEGLILTKASDLGPSLVVRYKGKNYPAVLLSTDENTDLALVGISELGMPVVRWSEELPVAGSVVASPLLLQESTDEMVAEATSRVGNFSHVLEVGLPSVHA
;
A
#
# COMPACT_ATOMS: atom_id res chain seq x y z
N MET A 1 -39.79 -11.90 -1.14
CA MET A 1 -38.48 -11.21 -1.14
C MET A 1 -38.30 -10.52 0.22
N LYS A 2 -37.72 -11.20 1.21
CA LYS A 2 -37.61 -10.71 2.61
C LYS A 2 -36.28 -11.10 3.28
N SER A 3 -35.23 -11.36 2.51
CA SER A 3 -34.02 -12.01 3.04
C SER A 3 -32.70 -11.27 2.80
N ILE A 4 -32.72 -9.99 2.41
CA ILE A 4 -31.48 -9.23 2.12
C ILE A 4 -31.17 -8.14 3.18
N LEU A 5 -32.13 -7.79 4.04
CA LEU A 5 -31.97 -6.69 5.02
C LEU A 5 -31.32 -7.08 6.36
N ILE A 6 -30.85 -8.32 6.52
CA ILE A 6 -30.33 -8.82 7.81
C ILE A 6 -28.78 -8.84 7.84
N ALA A 7 -28.10 -8.80 6.70
CA ALA A 7 -26.63 -8.88 6.67
C ALA A 7 -25.92 -7.57 7.05
N SER A 8 -26.51 -6.40 6.75
CA SER A 8 -25.90 -5.10 7.09
C SER A 8 -26.12 -4.66 8.53
N VAL A 9 -27.18 -5.15 9.19
CA VAL A 9 -27.50 -4.80 10.59
C VAL A 9 -26.86 -5.76 11.60
N LEU A 10 -26.53 -7.00 11.21
CA LEU A 10 -25.81 -7.91 12.12
C LEU A 10 -24.31 -7.61 12.22
N ALA A 11 -23.70 -6.96 11.23
CA ALA A 11 -22.30 -6.54 11.30
C ALA A 11 -22.02 -5.46 12.37
N SER A 12 -23.07 -4.83 12.92
CA SER A 12 -22.99 -3.88 14.03
C SER A 12 -23.23 -4.48 15.42
N LEU A 13 -23.46 -5.80 15.54
CA LEU A 13 -23.87 -6.45 16.80
C LEU A 13 -22.79 -7.35 17.43
N LEU A 14 -21.66 -7.59 16.78
CA LEU A 14 -20.48 -8.01 17.50
C LEU A 14 -19.92 -6.79 18.23
N PRO A 15 -19.45 -6.91 19.49
CA PRO A 15 -18.64 -5.88 20.09
C PRO A 15 -17.32 -5.85 19.32
N ALA A 16 -17.29 -5.17 18.18
CA ALA A 16 -16.05 -4.79 17.54
C ALA A 16 -15.33 -3.94 18.57
N GLN A 17 -14.35 -4.53 19.26
CA GLN A 17 -13.48 -3.81 20.18
C GLN A 17 -12.99 -2.59 19.41
N THR A 18 -13.48 -1.43 19.84
CA THR A 18 -13.49 -0.25 18.99
C THR A 18 -12.11 0.37 19.11
N ILE A 19 -11.23 0.03 18.16
CA ILE A 19 -9.91 0.63 18.15
C ILE A 19 -10.06 2.12 17.85
N THR A 20 -9.49 2.95 18.72
CA THR A 20 -9.43 4.39 18.52
C THR A 20 -8.11 4.73 17.85
N TRP A 21 -8.18 5.31 16.65
CA TRP A 21 -7.03 5.89 15.97
C TRP A 21 -7.02 7.40 16.21
N THR A 22 -5.87 7.95 16.58
CA THR A 22 -5.73 9.36 16.99
C THR A 22 -4.79 10.10 16.05
N LYS A 23 -4.77 11.42 16.17
CA LYS A 23 -3.81 12.27 15.47
C LYS A 23 -2.37 11.93 15.82
N ASP A 24 -2.09 11.62 17.08
CA ASP A 24 -0.73 11.29 17.53
C ASP A 24 -0.26 9.96 16.92
N HIS A 25 -1.14 8.97 16.80
CA HIS A 25 -0.82 7.72 16.08
C HIS A 25 -0.49 7.99 14.62
N GLU A 26 -1.25 8.85 13.94
CA GLU A 26 -1.01 9.17 12.52
C GLU A 26 0.29 9.94 12.32
N ILE A 27 0.58 10.92 13.19
CA ILE A 27 1.85 11.66 13.18
C ILE A 27 3.01 10.68 13.36
N PHE A 28 2.92 9.79 14.35
CA PHE A 28 3.95 8.79 14.59
C PHE A 28 4.18 7.89 13.36
N VAL A 29 3.12 7.35 12.76
CA VAL A 29 3.24 6.54 11.55
C VAL A 29 3.90 7.32 10.42
N GLN A 30 3.49 8.57 10.17
CA GLN A 30 4.07 9.42 9.13
C GLN A 30 5.55 9.73 9.38
N GLU A 31 5.94 10.05 10.62
CA GLU A 31 7.34 10.31 10.98
C GLU A 31 8.20 9.06 10.74
N ARG A 32 7.69 7.88 11.12
CA ARG A 32 8.40 6.62 10.92
C ARG A 32 8.51 6.23 9.46
N THR A 33 7.45 6.38 8.67
CA THR A 33 7.49 6.04 7.24
C THR A 33 8.37 6.97 6.45
N THR A 34 8.35 8.28 6.73
CA THR A 34 9.25 9.26 6.09
C THR A 34 10.70 9.04 6.47
N GLN A 35 10.98 8.76 7.76
CA GLN A 35 12.32 8.38 8.21
C GLN A 35 12.79 7.09 7.54
N PHE A 36 11.94 6.07 7.43
CA PHE A 36 12.28 4.81 6.78
C PHE A 36 12.52 5.00 5.28
N ALA A 37 11.67 5.76 4.59
CA ALA A 37 11.82 6.10 3.17
C ALA A 37 13.20 6.72 2.86
N SER A 38 13.67 7.62 3.72
CA SER A 38 14.98 8.28 3.55
C SER A 38 16.19 7.32 3.62
N LYS A 39 16.00 6.11 4.18
CA LYS A 39 17.06 5.10 4.37
C LYS A 39 17.02 4.00 3.32
N LEU A 40 15.96 3.92 2.50
CA LEU A 40 15.72 2.79 1.58
C LEU A 40 16.89 2.56 0.63
N SER A 41 17.46 3.60 0.06
CA SER A 41 18.54 3.49 -0.94
C SER A 41 19.81 2.79 -0.41
N ASN A 42 20.01 2.76 0.91
CA ASN A 42 21.21 2.15 1.52
C ASN A 42 20.95 0.76 2.12
N GLN A 43 19.68 0.39 2.30
CA GLN A 43 19.26 -0.86 2.98
C GLN A 43 18.51 -1.82 2.05
N MET A 44 17.95 -1.28 0.98
CA MET A 44 17.11 -1.99 0.02
C MET A 44 17.68 -1.89 -1.37
N VAL A 45 17.50 -2.97 -2.12
CA VAL A 45 17.97 -3.11 -3.49
C VAL A 45 16.88 -3.71 -4.36
N ILE A 46 16.91 -3.42 -5.65
CA ILE A 46 16.05 -4.08 -6.63
C ILE A 46 16.81 -5.24 -7.24
N ILE A 47 16.22 -6.43 -7.17
CA ILE A 47 16.77 -7.63 -7.80
C ILE A 47 15.82 -8.15 -8.87
N GLY A 48 16.39 -8.81 -9.87
CA GLY A 48 15.66 -9.64 -10.82
C GLY A 48 16.45 -10.91 -11.12
N ARG A 49 15.96 -11.71 -12.05
CA ARG A 49 16.66 -12.90 -12.56
C ARG A 49 16.75 -12.82 -14.08
N LEU A 50 17.89 -13.19 -14.65
CA LEU A 50 18.07 -13.18 -16.09
C LEU A 50 16.95 -13.99 -16.77
N GLY A 51 16.37 -13.43 -17.83
CA GLY A 51 15.23 -14.02 -18.55
C GLY A 51 13.86 -13.54 -18.04
N LEU A 52 13.72 -13.18 -16.77
CA LEU A 52 12.45 -12.66 -16.24
C LEU A 52 12.32 -11.16 -16.49
N SER A 53 11.10 -10.73 -16.81
CA SER A 53 10.71 -9.31 -16.80
C SER A 53 10.43 -8.78 -15.39
N GLU A 54 10.32 -9.67 -14.40
CA GLU A 54 9.97 -9.32 -13.03
C GLU A 54 11.20 -8.89 -12.22
N THR A 55 11.05 -7.79 -11.49
CA THR A 55 11.98 -7.35 -10.46
C THR A 55 11.27 -7.21 -9.12
N ARG A 56 11.98 -7.40 -8.01
CA ARG A 56 11.42 -7.26 -6.65
C ARG A 56 12.37 -6.53 -5.71
N PRO A 57 11.84 -5.84 -4.68
CA PRO A 57 12.67 -5.36 -3.58
C PRO A 57 13.28 -6.52 -2.78
N ALA A 58 14.54 -6.34 -2.41
CA ALA A 58 15.30 -7.20 -1.52
C ALA A 58 16.10 -6.36 -0.52
N VAL A 59 16.61 -6.99 0.53
CA VAL A 59 17.19 -6.28 1.68
C VAL A 59 18.62 -6.72 1.93
N VAL A 60 19.49 -5.74 2.20
CA VAL A 60 20.88 -5.99 2.60
C VAL A 60 20.88 -6.43 4.06
N ILE A 61 21.44 -7.60 4.35
CA ILE A 61 21.42 -8.20 5.69
C ILE A 61 22.80 -8.27 6.36
N SER A 62 23.87 -7.89 5.65
CA SER A 62 25.22 -7.83 6.24
C SER A 62 26.15 -6.87 5.51
N ASN A 63 27.18 -6.37 6.21
CA ASN A 63 28.23 -5.52 5.64
C ASN A 63 29.05 -6.25 4.56
N GLY A 64 29.03 -7.58 4.56
CA GLY A 64 29.68 -8.42 3.55
C GLY A 64 28.93 -8.51 2.21
N GLY A 65 27.85 -7.73 2.03
CA GLY A 65 27.09 -7.70 0.77
C GLY A 65 26.08 -8.83 0.61
N HIS A 66 25.71 -9.53 1.69
CA HIS A 66 24.64 -10.53 1.61
C HIS A 66 23.27 -9.85 1.55
N ILE A 67 22.40 -10.39 0.69
CA ILE A 67 21.06 -9.89 0.41
C ILE A 67 20.06 -11.02 0.69
N LEU A 68 19.05 -10.73 1.50
CA LEU A 68 17.85 -11.57 1.59
C LEU A 68 16.86 -11.08 0.54
N SER A 69 16.50 -11.97 -0.38
CA SER A 69 15.72 -11.66 -1.56
C SER A 69 14.47 -12.53 -1.65
N PRO A 70 13.37 -12.05 -2.25
CA PRO A 70 12.37 -12.92 -2.83
C PRO A 70 13.00 -13.97 -3.77
N PHE A 71 12.49 -15.20 -3.73
CA PHE A 71 12.85 -16.25 -4.69
C PHE A 71 12.21 -15.95 -6.04
N LEU A 72 13.03 -15.97 -7.10
CA LEU A 72 12.60 -15.84 -8.49
C LEU A 72 12.95 -17.14 -9.24
N PRO A 73 11.96 -17.93 -9.70
CA PRO A 73 12.26 -19.16 -10.43
C PRO A 73 12.87 -18.85 -11.80
N SER A 74 13.80 -19.68 -12.28
CA SER A 74 14.20 -19.60 -13.70
C SER A 74 13.06 -20.05 -14.63
N ILE A 75 13.09 -19.59 -15.88
CA ILE A 75 11.99 -19.80 -16.85
C ILE A 75 11.84 -21.27 -17.23
N ASP A 76 12.96 -21.96 -17.41
CA ASP A 76 13.09 -23.31 -17.95
C ASP A 76 13.73 -24.28 -16.97
N GLY A 77 14.00 -23.83 -15.73
CA GLY A 77 14.74 -24.60 -14.74
C GLY A 77 16.26 -24.58 -14.95
N GLU A 78 16.76 -23.88 -15.97
CA GLU A 78 18.20 -23.67 -16.14
C GLU A 78 18.74 -22.68 -15.11
N ASP A 79 20.03 -22.77 -14.82
CA ASP A 79 20.66 -21.86 -13.87
C ASP A 79 20.84 -20.49 -14.53
N ALA A 80 19.95 -19.56 -14.16
CA ALA A 80 20.00 -18.17 -14.58
C ALA A 80 20.47 -17.29 -13.41
N PRO A 81 21.44 -16.38 -13.62
CA PRO A 81 21.95 -15.54 -12.54
C PRO A 81 20.91 -14.53 -12.05
N TYR A 82 20.99 -14.21 -10.76
CA TYR A 82 20.32 -13.04 -10.21
C TYR A 82 21.08 -11.77 -10.59
N LEU A 83 20.31 -10.69 -10.79
CA LEU A 83 20.82 -9.39 -11.18
C LEU A 83 20.40 -8.36 -10.14
N LEU A 84 21.36 -7.57 -9.67
CA LEU A 84 21.13 -6.33 -8.93
C LEU A 84 20.94 -5.20 -9.94
N TYR A 85 19.80 -4.52 -9.90
CA TYR A 85 19.50 -3.36 -10.74
C TYR A 85 19.95 -2.08 -10.04
N GLN A 86 20.84 -1.33 -10.67
CA GLN A 86 21.33 -0.05 -10.15
C GLN A 86 20.48 1.11 -10.64
N ILE A 87 20.57 2.25 -9.93
CA ILE A 87 19.76 3.43 -10.24
C ILE A 87 20.07 4.00 -11.63
N ASP A 88 21.30 3.85 -12.09
CA ASP A 88 21.75 4.25 -13.44
C ASP A 88 21.33 3.26 -14.56
N GLY A 89 20.58 2.23 -14.22
CA GLY A 89 20.11 1.19 -15.14
C GLY A 89 21.11 0.09 -15.43
N SER A 90 22.35 0.19 -14.91
CA SER A 90 23.33 -0.88 -14.99
C SER A 90 22.92 -2.07 -14.10
N ARG A 91 23.50 -3.24 -14.38
CA ARG A 91 23.14 -4.50 -13.73
C ARG A 91 24.41 -5.19 -13.25
N ILE A 92 24.39 -5.67 -12.01
CA ILE A 92 25.47 -6.43 -11.42
C ILE A 92 25.00 -7.87 -11.21
N GLU A 93 25.76 -8.84 -11.71
CA GLU A 93 25.52 -10.25 -11.42
C GLU A 93 25.75 -10.54 -9.93
N LEU A 94 24.77 -11.16 -9.29
CA LEU A 94 24.84 -11.61 -7.91
C LEU A 94 25.25 -13.07 -7.82
N GLU A 95 26.02 -13.41 -6.79
CA GLU A 95 26.29 -14.80 -6.44
C GLU A 95 25.11 -15.38 -5.66
N THR A 96 24.60 -16.53 -6.11
CA THR A 96 23.58 -17.28 -5.36
C THR A 96 24.26 -18.10 -4.28
N VAL A 97 24.02 -17.76 -3.01
CA VAL A 97 24.56 -18.52 -1.88
C VAL A 97 23.67 -19.72 -1.59
N ALA A 98 22.35 -19.50 -1.52
CA ALA A 98 21.36 -20.55 -1.34
C ALA A 98 19.95 -20.08 -1.75
N GLU A 99 19.06 -21.02 -2.07
CA GLU A 99 17.65 -20.74 -2.39
C GLU A 99 16.73 -21.63 -1.57
N ASN A 100 15.61 -21.07 -1.10
CA ASN A 100 14.55 -21.80 -0.43
C ASN A 100 13.20 -21.50 -1.07
N SER A 101 12.89 -22.25 -2.15
CA SER A 101 11.65 -22.09 -2.92
C SER A 101 10.38 -22.37 -2.10
N LYS A 102 10.46 -23.18 -1.03
CA LYS A 102 9.33 -23.43 -0.12
C LYS A 102 9.00 -22.23 0.77
N ARG A 103 10.03 -21.45 1.12
CA ARG A 103 9.88 -20.20 1.90
C ARG A 103 9.88 -18.95 1.02
N PHE A 104 9.99 -19.13 -0.30
CA PHE A 104 9.98 -18.07 -1.30
C PHE A 104 11.09 -17.04 -1.11
N VAL A 105 12.25 -17.45 -0.60
CA VAL A 105 13.41 -16.56 -0.42
C VAL A 105 14.67 -17.16 -1.03
N SER A 106 15.60 -16.26 -1.35
CA SER A 106 16.96 -16.57 -1.79
C SER A 106 17.95 -15.74 -0.98
N LEU A 107 19.10 -16.34 -0.69
CA LEU A 107 20.26 -15.66 -0.11
C LEU A 107 21.26 -15.41 -1.22
N LEU A 108 21.51 -14.13 -1.50
CA LEU A 108 22.37 -13.67 -2.58
C LEU A 108 23.56 -12.88 -2.02
N LYS A 109 24.60 -12.68 -2.83
CA LYS A 109 25.78 -11.93 -2.42
C LYS A 109 26.32 -11.03 -3.52
N ILE A 110 26.62 -9.79 -3.14
CA ILE A 110 27.40 -8.85 -3.96
C ILE A 110 28.88 -9.21 -3.82
N LYS A 111 29.55 -9.58 -4.92
CA LYS A 111 30.98 -9.98 -4.90
C LYS A 111 31.90 -8.88 -4.35
N LYS A 112 31.58 -7.61 -4.64
CA LYS A 112 32.34 -6.42 -4.21
C LYS A 112 31.37 -5.38 -3.65
N PRO A 113 30.95 -5.51 -2.38
CA PRO A 113 29.96 -4.62 -1.80
C PRO A 113 30.48 -3.18 -1.66
N PRO A 114 29.64 -2.16 -1.85
CA PRO A 114 29.96 -0.78 -1.48
C PRO A 114 30.26 -0.65 0.02
N ALA A 115 31.17 0.26 0.39
CA ALA A 115 31.58 0.47 1.77
C ALA A 115 30.47 1.08 2.67
N ASN A 116 29.43 1.65 2.06
CA ASN A 116 28.34 2.36 2.73
C ASN A 116 27.04 1.56 2.82
N LEU A 117 27.07 0.25 2.56
CA LEU A 117 25.91 -0.61 2.79
C LEU A 117 25.51 -0.57 4.26
N ILE A 118 24.21 -0.44 4.53
CA ILE A 118 23.67 -0.46 5.88
C ILE A 118 22.78 -1.71 5.99
N PRO A 119 23.20 -2.75 6.72
CA PRO A 119 22.37 -3.91 6.96
C PRO A 119 21.08 -3.55 7.68
N VAL A 120 19.99 -4.21 7.30
CA VAL A 120 18.75 -4.14 8.08
C VAL A 120 18.97 -4.84 9.42
N ARG A 121 18.37 -4.28 10.47
CA ARG A 121 18.26 -4.95 11.77
C ARG A 121 17.13 -5.96 11.69
N ILE A 122 17.17 -6.99 12.53
CA ILE A 122 16.03 -7.88 12.76
C ILE A 122 15.43 -7.65 14.14
N SER A 123 14.14 -7.94 14.27
CA SER A 123 13.41 -7.89 15.54
C SER A 123 12.28 -8.92 15.54
N LYS A 124 11.83 -9.27 16.75
CA LYS A 124 10.51 -9.86 16.94
C LYS A 124 9.41 -8.83 16.63
N PRO A 125 8.26 -9.25 16.08
CA PRO A 125 7.14 -8.34 15.91
C PRO A 125 6.59 -7.94 17.28
N VAL A 126 6.56 -6.64 17.55
CA VAL A 126 6.00 -6.03 18.77
C VAL A 126 4.78 -5.15 18.50
N ASP A 127 4.62 -4.72 17.25
CA ASP A 127 3.53 -3.85 16.79
C ASP A 127 2.69 -4.59 15.73
N HIS A 128 1.46 -4.15 15.54
CA HIS A 128 0.54 -4.66 14.52
C HIS A 128 0.42 -3.74 13.30
N THR A 129 1.16 -2.62 13.28
CA THR A 129 1.38 -1.79 12.08
C THR A 129 2.73 -2.13 11.47
N VAL A 130 2.77 -2.39 10.17
CA VAL A 130 3.96 -2.84 9.45
C VAL A 130 4.20 -2.01 8.20
N ILE A 131 5.44 -2.05 7.71
CA ILE A 131 5.83 -1.48 6.43
C ILE A 131 6.22 -2.63 5.50
N VAL A 132 5.60 -2.67 4.32
CA VAL A 132 5.94 -3.62 3.26
C VAL A 132 6.39 -2.85 2.02
N PRO A 133 7.64 -3.02 1.58
CA PRO A 133 8.11 -2.41 0.36
C PRO A 133 7.50 -3.09 -0.87
N THR A 134 7.19 -2.28 -1.88
CA THR A 134 6.60 -2.71 -3.15
C THR A 134 7.33 -2.05 -4.32
N THR A 135 7.08 -2.54 -5.52
CA THR A 135 7.52 -1.91 -6.79
C THR A 135 6.31 -1.71 -7.68
N ALA A 136 6.38 -0.76 -8.59
CA ALA A 136 5.42 -0.67 -9.67
C ALA A 136 5.41 -1.99 -10.49
N PRO A 137 4.26 -2.39 -11.05
CA PRO A 137 4.18 -3.57 -11.92
C PRO A 137 5.13 -3.50 -13.13
N ILE A 138 5.43 -2.29 -13.58
CA ILE A 138 6.41 -1.98 -14.62
C ILE A 138 7.34 -0.92 -14.02
N ILE A 139 8.54 -1.34 -13.63
CA ILE A 139 9.52 -0.45 -13.00
C ILE A 139 10.26 0.37 -14.04
N SER A 140 10.37 1.68 -13.82
CA SER A 140 11.26 2.54 -14.61
C SER A 140 12.71 2.36 -14.15
N ILE A 141 13.66 2.61 -15.05
CA ILE A 141 15.08 2.62 -14.67
C ILE A 141 15.28 3.69 -13.58
N GLY A 142 15.91 3.31 -12.48
CA GLY A 142 16.17 4.23 -11.36
C GLY A 142 15.03 4.41 -10.38
N GLU A 143 13.87 3.79 -10.62
CA GLU A 143 12.71 3.90 -9.73
C GLU A 143 12.99 3.21 -8.38
N PRO A 144 12.89 3.92 -7.24
CA PRO A 144 13.09 3.31 -5.93
C PRO A 144 11.89 2.46 -5.50
N PRO A 145 12.07 1.52 -4.55
CA PRO A 145 10.95 0.84 -3.93
C PRO A 145 9.96 1.82 -3.31
N SER A 146 8.67 1.54 -3.48
CA SER A 146 7.59 2.22 -2.76
C SER A 146 7.35 1.57 -1.41
N LEU A 147 6.73 2.32 -0.49
CA LEU A 147 6.36 1.81 0.83
C LEU A 147 4.85 1.73 0.99
N PHE A 148 4.39 0.61 1.52
CA PHE A 148 3.02 0.43 1.91
C PHE A 148 2.93 0.23 3.42
N VAL A 149 2.09 1.02 4.09
CA VAL A 149 1.75 0.79 5.50
C VAL A 149 0.57 -0.15 5.57
N ASP A 150 0.77 -1.29 6.20
CA ASP A 150 -0.26 -2.30 6.42
C ASP A 150 -0.48 -2.58 7.90
N HIS A 151 -1.53 -3.32 8.19
CA HIS A 151 -1.82 -3.79 9.53
C HIS A 151 -1.99 -5.30 9.56
N LEU A 152 -1.90 -5.88 10.75
CA LEU A 152 -2.28 -7.27 10.94
C LEU A 152 -3.80 -7.43 10.81
N GLU A 153 -4.24 -8.52 10.20
CA GLU A 153 -5.66 -8.91 10.10
C GLU A 153 -6.22 -9.22 11.50
N PHE A 154 -5.42 -9.88 12.35
CA PHE A 154 -5.73 -10.20 13.75
C PHE A 154 -4.44 -10.37 14.58
N ALA A 155 -4.59 -10.29 15.91
CA ALA A 155 -3.46 -10.52 16.82
C ALA A 155 -2.90 -11.94 16.67
N PRO A 156 -1.57 -12.10 16.47
CA PRO A 156 -0.96 -13.41 16.37
C PRO A 156 -1.09 -14.15 17.72
N PRO A 157 -1.46 -15.44 17.74
CA PRO A 157 -1.37 -16.25 18.95
C PRO A 157 0.10 -16.39 19.38
N GLU A 158 0.35 -16.64 20.67
CA GLU A 158 1.71 -16.70 21.22
C GLU A 158 2.64 -17.70 20.51
N GLN A 159 2.08 -18.81 20.01
CA GLN A 159 2.83 -19.85 19.29
C GLN A 159 2.78 -19.69 17.75
N ALA A 160 2.35 -18.53 17.26
CA ALA A 160 2.31 -18.27 15.83
C ALA A 160 3.71 -18.44 15.22
N LYS A 161 3.75 -18.95 13.98
CA LYS A 161 4.95 -18.90 13.14
C LYS A 161 4.89 -17.78 12.11
N ALA A 162 3.69 -17.36 11.77
CA ALA A 162 3.44 -16.36 10.75
C ALA A 162 2.41 -15.34 11.23
N LEU A 163 2.59 -14.11 10.78
CA LEU A 163 1.65 -13.01 10.86
C LEU A 163 0.64 -13.14 9.70
N ARG A 164 -0.50 -12.45 9.80
CA ARG A 164 -1.41 -12.26 8.67
C ARG A 164 -1.59 -10.77 8.44
N LEU A 165 -1.18 -10.31 7.26
CA LEU A 165 -1.30 -8.93 6.82
C LEU A 165 -2.66 -8.72 6.13
N ASP A 166 -3.28 -7.57 6.35
CA ASP A 166 -4.61 -7.22 5.82
C ASP A 166 -4.64 -7.18 4.29
N SER A 167 -3.57 -6.71 3.65
CA SER A 167 -3.49 -6.63 2.18
C SER A 167 -3.18 -7.98 1.51
N THR A 168 -3.71 -8.16 0.30
CA THR A 168 -3.45 -9.30 -0.59
C THR A 168 -2.46 -9.00 -1.71
N LEU A 169 -1.93 -7.77 -1.76
CA LEU A 169 -1.20 -7.23 -2.91
C LEU A 169 0.28 -7.61 -2.94
N TYR A 170 0.80 -8.29 -1.92
CA TYR A 170 2.25 -8.51 -1.80
C TYR A 170 2.75 -9.70 -2.62
N THR A 171 3.88 -9.48 -3.28
CA THR A 171 4.66 -10.54 -3.91
C THR A 171 5.19 -11.51 -2.85
N ARG A 172 5.44 -12.76 -3.22
CA ARG A 172 6.00 -13.79 -2.32
C ARG A 172 7.45 -13.47 -1.97
N GLY A 173 7.82 -13.70 -0.72
CA GLY A 173 9.17 -13.44 -0.21
C GLY A 173 9.47 -11.96 0.05
N ALA A 174 8.48 -11.08 -0.08
CA ALA A 174 8.67 -9.65 0.19
C ALA A 174 9.05 -9.44 1.66
N PRO A 175 10.03 -8.56 1.94
CA PRO A 175 10.41 -8.24 3.31
C PRO A 175 9.29 -7.45 4.01
N VAL A 176 9.09 -7.72 5.30
CA VAL A 176 8.10 -7.04 6.14
C VAL A 176 8.83 -6.43 7.33
N PHE A 177 8.63 -5.13 7.53
CA PHE A 177 9.30 -4.35 8.55
C PHE A 177 8.33 -3.86 9.62
N ASP A 178 8.81 -3.70 10.84
CA ASP A 178 8.14 -2.84 11.81
C ASP A 178 8.42 -1.36 11.54
N LEU A 179 7.75 -0.47 12.28
CA LEU A 179 7.93 0.98 12.13
C LEU A 179 9.31 1.49 12.58
N SER A 180 10.15 0.67 13.20
CA SER A 180 11.52 1.03 13.56
C SER A 180 12.50 0.77 12.39
N GLY A 181 11.99 0.17 11.32
CA GLY A 181 12.77 -0.30 10.18
C GLY A 181 13.49 -1.63 10.43
N ALA A 182 13.07 -2.40 11.43
CA ALA A 182 13.60 -3.75 11.65
C ALA A 182 12.81 -4.76 10.82
N LEU A 183 13.51 -5.68 10.16
CA LEU A 183 12.93 -6.80 9.43
C LEU A 183 12.34 -7.80 10.43
N ILE A 184 11.03 -8.06 10.32
CA ILE A 184 10.29 -8.92 11.25
C ILE A 184 9.74 -10.19 10.58
N ALA A 185 9.54 -10.18 9.26
CA ALA A 185 8.98 -11.31 8.52
C ALA A 185 9.28 -11.25 7.02
N THR A 186 8.98 -12.34 6.30
CA THR A 186 8.88 -12.38 4.83
C THR A 186 7.54 -12.94 4.39
N THR A 187 6.93 -12.39 3.35
CA THR A 187 5.61 -12.82 2.88
C THR A 187 5.64 -14.23 2.28
N LEU A 188 4.54 -14.96 2.47
CA LEU A 188 4.28 -16.26 1.86
C LEU A 188 3.31 -16.11 0.68
N LYS A 189 2.76 -17.22 0.20
CA LYS A 189 1.68 -17.21 -0.80
C LYS A 189 0.44 -16.52 -0.20
N GLY A 190 0.01 -15.42 -0.83
CA GLY A 190 -1.22 -14.71 -0.51
C GLY A 190 -2.45 -15.62 -0.58
N ARG A 191 -3.46 -15.26 0.21
CA ARG A 191 -4.79 -15.89 0.25
C ARG A 191 -5.80 -14.96 -0.39
N GLU A 192 -7.05 -15.40 -0.43
CA GLU A 192 -8.16 -14.61 -0.97
C GLU A 192 -8.36 -13.28 -0.24
N THR A 193 -8.15 -13.24 1.08
CA THR A 193 -8.44 -12.06 1.91
C THR A 193 -7.24 -11.46 2.63
N ASN A 194 -6.09 -12.13 2.66
CA ASN A 194 -4.93 -11.67 3.43
C ASN A 194 -3.61 -12.24 2.87
N THR A 195 -2.49 -11.71 3.34
CA THR A 195 -1.15 -12.26 3.06
C THR A 195 -0.48 -12.78 4.32
N PRO A 196 -0.25 -14.10 4.46
CA PRO A 196 0.57 -14.63 5.54
C PRO A 196 2.03 -14.20 5.39
N ALA A 197 2.72 -13.89 6.49
CA ALA A 197 4.15 -13.57 6.50
C ALA A 197 4.87 -14.38 7.58
N LEU A 198 5.88 -15.17 7.18
CA LEU A 198 6.68 -16.00 8.08
C LEU A 198 7.60 -15.11 8.91
N MET A 199 7.52 -15.19 10.23
CA MET A 199 8.36 -14.36 11.10
C MET A 199 9.83 -14.74 10.97
N ILE A 200 10.72 -13.75 11.06
CA ILE A 200 12.14 -13.86 10.72
C ILE A 200 12.86 -14.95 11.52
N GLN A 201 12.54 -15.10 12.81
CA GLN A 201 13.09 -16.16 13.66
C GLN A 201 12.80 -17.58 13.16
N TRP A 202 11.62 -17.79 12.57
CA TRP A 202 11.22 -19.09 12.01
C TRP A 202 11.78 -19.28 10.61
N LEU A 203 11.98 -18.19 9.86
CA LEU A 203 12.70 -18.24 8.60
C LEU A 203 14.15 -18.69 8.81
N ILE A 204 14.84 -18.11 9.80
CA ILE A 204 16.22 -18.49 10.15
C ILE A 204 16.29 -19.98 10.54
N ALA A 205 15.35 -20.45 11.37
CA ALA A 205 15.27 -21.86 11.74
C ALA A 205 15.06 -22.80 10.54
N ASP A 206 14.31 -22.37 9.53
CA ASP A 206 14.05 -23.13 8.30
C ASP A 206 15.08 -22.89 7.19
N PHE A 207 15.99 -21.92 7.37
CA PHE A 207 17.02 -21.53 6.40
C PHE A 207 18.34 -21.17 7.13
N PRO A 208 19.07 -22.18 7.65
CA PRO A 208 20.16 -21.99 8.60
C PRO A 208 21.34 -21.17 8.11
N GLU A 209 21.54 -21.04 6.80
CA GLU A 209 22.55 -20.19 6.18
C GLU A 209 22.41 -18.72 6.65
N LEU A 210 21.20 -18.29 7.01
CA LEU A 210 20.93 -16.96 7.53
C LEU A 210 21.47 -16.72 8.95
N ASP A 211 21.56 -17.77 9.77
CA ASP A 211 21.89 -17.66 11.21
C ASP A 211 23.28 -17.05 11.44
N THR A 212 24.21 -17.34 10.54
CA THR A 212 25.61 -16.83 10.61
C THR A 212 25.81 -15.46 9.98
N ILE A 213 24.80 -14.93 9.28
CA ILE A 213 24.91 -13.75 8.41
C ILE A 213 24.12 -12.57 8.96
N ILE A 214 22.93 -12.83 9.48
CA ILE A 214 22.02 -11.78 9.94
C ILE A 214 22.60 -11.08 11.18
N ALA A 215 22.63 -9.75 11.14
CA ALA A 215 23.08 -8.92 12.25
C ALA A 215 22.19 -9.08 13.49
N ASP A 216 22.77 -8.82 14.67
CA ASP A 216 22.17 -9.02 16.00
C ASP A 216 20.67 -8.69 16.09
N GLU A 217 19.93 -9.59 16.76
CA GLU A 217 18.54 -9.35 17.15
C GLU A 217 18.47 -8.11 18.05
N SER A 218 17.85 -7.05 17.52
CA SER A 218 17.62 -5.82 18.29
C SER A 218 16.21 -5.82 18.85
N VAL A 219 16.05 -5.28 20.07
CA VAL A 219 14.73 -5.02 20.63
C VAL A 219 14.18 -3.75 19.98
N SER A 220 13.05 -3.86 19.30
CA SER A 220 12.37 -2.71 18.71
C SER A 220 11.86 -1.75 19.79
N GLY A 221 12.38 -0.52 19.80
CA GLY A 221 12.00 0.55 20.72
C GLY A 221 10.85 1.39 20.16
N LEU A 222 9.73 0.75 19.84
CA LEU A 222 8.54 1.43 19.30
C LEU A 222 7.64 1.96 20.41
N GLU A 223 6.94 3.06 20.13
CA GLU A 223 5.84 3.52 20.97
C GLU A 223 4.67 2.53 20.89
N ASN A 224 3.82 2.51 21.92
CA ASN A 224 2.65 1.65 21.95
C ASN A 224 1.58 2.17 21.00
N LEU A 225 1.65 1.80 19.71
CA LEU A 225 0.52 1.95 18.81
C LEU A 225 -0.63 1.01 19.22
N PRO A 226 -1.88 1.33 18.81
CA PRO A 226 -2.98 0.43 19.02
C PRO A 226 -2.73 -0.93 18.38
N LEU A 227 -2.97 -1.99 19.14
CA LEU A 227 -2.86 -3.35 18.65
C LEU A 227 -4.23 -3.87 18.22
N VAL A 228 -4.25 -4.64 17.13
CA VAL A 228 -5.43 -5.46 16.79
C VAL A 228 -5.78 -6.35 18.00
N PRO A 229 -7.06 -6.43 18.39
CA PRO A 229 -7.49 -7.23 19.52
C PRO A 229 -7.33 -8.74 19.27
N LYS A 230 -7.25 -9.50 20.36
CA LYS A 230 -7.30 -10.97 20.30
C LYS A 230 -8.71 -11.40 19.90
N THR A 231 -8.80 -12.32 18.94
CA THR A 231 -10.07 -12.82 18.40
C THR A 231 -10.10 -14.35 18.42
N THR A 232 -11.29 -14.91 18.58
CA THR A 232 -11.55 -16.34 18.42
C THR A 232 -11.45 -16.76 16.95
N LYS A 233 -11.42 -18.08 16.68
CA LYS A 233 -11.37 -18.59 15.30
C LYS A 233 -12.65 -18.25 14.53
N GLU A 234 -13.78 -18.20 15.21
CA GLU A 234 -15.09 -17.90 14.67
C GLU A 234 -15.18 -16.41 14.31
N GLU A 235 -14.79 -15.52 15.24
CA GLU A 235 -14.72 -14.07 14.97
C GLU A 235 -13.75 -13.75 13.83
N ALA A 236 -12.60 -14.44 13.76
CA ALA A 236 -11.63 -14.24 12.69
C ALA A 236 -12.16 -14.59 11.29
N LYS A 237 -13.21 -15.42 11.17
CA LYS A 237 -13.85 -15.70 9.87
C LYS A 237 -14.75 -14.56 9.39
N GLU A 238 -15.18 -13.69 10.29
CA GLU A 238 -16.06 -12.57 9.99
C GLU A 238 -15.28 -11.26 9.73
N ILE A 239 -13.98 -11.25 10.02
CA ILE A 239 -13.10 -10.13 9.72
C ILE A 239 -12.80 -10.12 8.23
N VAL A 240 -13.31 -9.09 7.54
CA VAL A 240 -13.02 -8.84 6.12
C VAL A 240 -11.90 -7.81 5.94
N VAL A 241 -11.74 -6.91 6.91
CA VAL A 241 -10.73 -5.84 6.93
C VAL A 241 -10.24 -5.67 8.36
N SER A 242 -8.94 -5.51 8.55
CA SER A 242 -8.32 -5.28 9.85
C SER A 242 -9.03 -4.17 10.62
N PRO A 243 -9.33 -4.37 11.92
CA PRO A 243 -9.84 -3.33 12.78
C PRO A 243 -8.94 -2.07 12.82
N LEU A 244 -7.62 -2.22 12.67
CA LEU A 244 -6.70 -1.09 12.61
C LEU A 244 -6.83 -0.32 11.30
N THR A 245 -6.82 -1.02 10.16
CA THR A 245 -7.06 -0.40 8.84
C THR A 245 -8.37 0.39 8.85
N ARG A 246 -9.44 -0.19 9.40
CA ARG A 246 -10.74 0.48 9.52
C ARG A 246 -10.69 1.70 10.43
N ALA A 247 -10.05 1.60 11.59
CA ALA A 247 -9.92 2.72 12.52
C ALA A 247 -9.13 3.88 11.92
N ARG A 248 -8.01 3.59 11.26
CA ARG A 248 -7.18 4.58 10.56
C ARG A 248 -7.94 5.24 9.42
N GLN A 249 -8.61 4.48 8.56
CA GLN A 249 -9.43 5.01 7.46
C GLN A 249 -10.54 5.94 7.96
N ARG A 250 -11.24 5.57 9.05
CA ARG A 250 -12.27 6.43 9.67
C ARG A 250 -11.69 7.71 10.25
N PHE A 251 -10.54 7.63 10.92
CA PHE A 251 -9.84 8.81 11.41
C PHE A 251 -9.48 9.76 10.27
N ILE A 252 -8.85 9.26 9.20
CA ILE A 252 -8.50 10.06 8.03
C ILE A 252 -9.75 10.64 7.36
N GLN A 253 -10.82 9.85 7.23
CA GLN A 253 -12.08 10.33 6.68
C GLN A 253 -12.63 11.54 7.46
N SER A 254 -12.53 11.53 8.80
CA SER A 254 -12.97 12.65 9.64
C SER A 254 -12.15 13.93 9.45
N SER A 255 -10.97 13.83 8.82
CA SER A 255 -10.12 14.97 8.50
C SER A 255 -10.46 15.66 7.17
N HIS A 256 -11.25 15.00 6.31
CA HIS A 256 -11.67 15.61 5.04
C HIS A 256 -12.63 16.79 5.28
N PRO A 257 -12.70 17.75 4.34
CA PRO A 257 -13.72 18.78 4.39
C PRO A 257 -15.13 18.15 4.40
N ASN A 258 -16.05 18.77 5.14
CA ASN A 258 -17.45 18.38 5.17
C ASN A 258 -18.31 19.57 4.72
N PRO A 259 -19.05 19.48 3.58
CA PRO A 259 -19.14 18.34 2.67
C PRO A 259 -17.84 18.07 1.89
N LEU A 260 -17.65 16.82 1.45
CA LEU A 260 -16.48 16.44 0.66
C LEU A 260 -16.39 17.25 -0.64
N PRO A 261 -15.17 17.66 -1.07
CA PRO A 261 -14.95 18.40 -2.31
C PRO A 261 -14.89 17.45 -3.52
N CYS A 262 -15.83 16.52 -3.63
CA CYS A 262 -15.90 15.58 -4.75
C CYS A 262 -17.34 15.34 -5.22
N VAL A 263 -17.44 14.86 -6.47
CA VAL A 263 -18.68 14.57 -7.19
C VAL A 263 -18.55 13.28 -7.99
N LEU A 264 -19.67 12.73 -8.47
CA LEU A 264 -19.65 11.68 -9.48
C LEU A 264 -19.94 12.30 -10.85
N VAL A 265 -19.08 12.03 -11.83
CA VAL A 265 -19.23 12.44 -13.22
C VAL A 265 -19.57 11.21 -14.04
N SER A 266 -20.62 11.27 -14.85
CA SER A 266 -21.03 10.15 -15.70
C SER A 266 -21.50 10.64 -17.06
N ASN A 267 -21.41 9.76 -18.06
CA ASN A 267 -22.04 10.01 -19.35
C ASN A 267 -23.56 9.93 -19.22
N GLU A 268 -24.28 10.80 -19.93
CA GLU A 268 -25.74 10.81 -19.92
C GLU A 268 -26.28 9.44 -20.38
N GLY A 269 -27.22 8.87 -19.62
CA GLY A 269 -27.77 7.53 -19.86
C GLY A 269 -26.86 6.37 -19.42
N ALA A 270 -25.63 6.63 -18.95
CA ALA A 270 -24.80 5.60 -18.35
C ALA A 270 -25.36 5.17 -16.98
N GLN A 271 -25.19 3.89 -16.65
CA GLN A 271 -25.42 3.45 -15.28
C GLN A 271 -24.43 4.15 -14.35
N ALA A 272 -24.84 4.44 -13.12
CA ALA A 272 -23.97 5.07 -12.12
C ALA A 272 -22.69 4.25 -11.82
N THR A 273 -22.65 2.96 -12.20
CA THR A 273 -21.48 2.06 -12.13
C THR A 273 -20.36 2.45 -13.09
N HIS A 274 -20.64 3.32 -14.06
CA HIS A 274 -19.70 3.85 -15.04
C HIS A 274 -19.37 5.32 -14.76
N SER A 275 -19.49 5.74 -13.50
CA SER A 275 -19.13 7.09 -13.06
C SER A 275 -17.66 7.18 -12.65
N VAL A 276 -17.09 8.36 -12.83
CA VAL A 276 -15.73 8.72 -12.41
C VAL A 276 -15.82 9.76 -11.31
N ILE A 277 -14.90 9.73 -10.35
CA ILE A 277 -14.84 10.72 -9.28
C ILE A 277 -14.25 12.02 -9.83
N GLY A 278 -15.00 13.11 -9.70
CA GLY A 278 -14.52 14.47 -9.96
C GLY A 278 -14.16 15.20 -8.67
N THR A 279 -13.11 16.01 -8.70
CA THR A 279 -12.69 16.88 -7.59
C THR A 279 -13.19 18.30 -7.83
N ILE A 280 -13.84 18.90 -6.83
CA ILE A 280 -14.33 20.29 -6.92
C ILE A 280 -13.16 21.24 -6.67
N ILE A 281 -12.80 22.01 -7.69
CA ILE A 281 -11.65 22.93 -7.66
C ILE A 281 -12.04 24.40 -7.55
N HIS A 282 -13.32 24.73 -7.73
CA HIS A 282 -13.86 26.08 -7.57
C HIS A 282 -15.32 26.04 -7.12
N ALA A 283 -15.77 27.03 -6.34
CA ALA A 283 -17.09 27.00 -5.69
C ALA A 283 -18.26 27.17 -6.67
N GLU A 284 -17.97 27.67 -7.87
CA GLU A 284 -18.87 27.99 -8.98
C GLU A 284 -19.04 26.79 -9.94
N GLY A 285 -18.86 25.57 -9.44
CA GLY A 285 -19.15 24.35 -10.21
C GLY A 285 -18.04 23.91 -11.15
N LEU A 286 -16.78 24.26 -10.89
CA LEU A 286 -15.64 23.76 -11.66
C LEU A 286 -15.08 22.49 -11.04
N ILE A 287 -14.99 21.44 -11.85
CA ILE A 287 -14.65 20.08 -11.44
C ILE A 287 -13.50 19.58 -12.31
N LEU A 288 -12.47 19.02 -11.68
CA LEU A 288 -11.38 18.32 -12.36
C LEU A 288 -11.62 16.81 -12.30
N THR A 289 -11.50 16.11 -13.43
CA THR A 289 -11.68 14.65 -13.52
C THR A 289 -10.79 14.06 -14.62
N LYS A 290 -10.82 12.73 -14.80
CA LYS A 290 -10.09 12.02 -15.86
C LYS A 290 -10.78 12.19 -17.21
N ALA A 291 -10.04 12.59 -18.25
CA ALA A 291 -10.60 12.93 -19.56
C ALA A 291 -11.00 11.71 -20.40
N SER A 292 -10.15 10.68 -20.45
CA SER A 292 -10.35 9.49 -21.29
C SER A 292 -11.56 8.64 -20.92
N ASP A 293 -12.16 8.87 -19.75
CA ASP A 293 -13.38 8.20 -19.29
C ASP A 293 -14.67 8.99 -19.62
N LEU A 294 -14.54 10.17 -20.23
CA LEU A 294 -15.66 11.05 -20.56
C LEU A 294 -16.14 10.83 -22.01
N GLY A 295 -17.45 10.93 -22.18
CA GLY A 295 -18.15 10.94 -23.45
C GLY A 295 -18.73 12.33 -23.78
N PRO A 296 -19.53 12.44 -24.85
CA PRO A 296 -19.96 13.73 -25.39
C PRO A 296 -21.05 14.43 -24.58
N SER A 297 -21.83 13.68 -23.79
CA SER A 297 -22.92 14.20 -22.96
C SER A 297 -22.64 13.86 -21.51
N LEU A 298 -22.51 14.86 -20.65
CA LEU A 298 -22.07 14.68 -19.26
C LEU A 298 -23.16 15.07 -18.27
N VAL A 299 -23.24 14.30 -17.20
CA VAL A 299 -24.06 14.56 -16.01
C VAL A 299 -23.15 14.47 -14.79
N VAL A 300 -23.28 15.43 -13.88
CA VAL A 300 -22.61 15.41 -12.59
C VAL A 300 -23.65 15.18 -11.51
N ARG A 301 -23.43 14.16 -10.67
CA ARG A 301 -24.26 13.90 -9.50
C ARG A 301 -23.60 14.52 -8.26
N TYR A 302 -24.34 15.41 -7.61
CA TYR A 302 -23.93 16.11 -6.39
C TYR A 302 -25.13 16.27 -5.45
N LYS A 303 -24.95 15.91 -4.16
CA LYS A 303 -26.01 15.95 -3.13
C LYS A 303 -27.33 15.29 -3.56
N GLY A 304 -27.23 14.11 -4.19
CA GLY A 304 -28.38 13.35 -4.70
C GLY A 304 -29.08 13.95 -5.91
N LYS A 305 -28.55 15.04 -6.50
CA LYS A 305 -29.11 15.69 -7.70
C LYS A 305 -28.19 15.53 -8.89
N ASN A 306 -28.80 15.40 -10.07
CA ASN A 306 -28.09 15.37 -11.34
C ASN A 306 -28.07 16.78 -11.96
N TYR A 307 -26.90 17.23 -12.36
CA TYR A 307 -26.65 18.50 -13.01
C TYR A 307 -26.16 18.25 -14.44
N PRO A 308 -26.78 18.86 -15.47
CA PRO A 308 -26.18 18.89 -16.80
C PRO A 308 -24.78 19.50 -16.70
N ALA A 309 -23.82 18.86 -17.34
CA ALA A 309 -22.42 19.24 -17.26
C ALA A 309 -21.83 19.50 -18.64
N VAL A 310 -20.92 20.45 -18.71
CA VAL A 310 -20.23 20.84 -19.95
C VAL A 310 -18.74 20.56 -19.79
N LEU A 311 -18.16 19.88 -20.78
CA LEU A 311 -16.70 19.76 -20.88
C LEU A 311 -16.14 21.10 -21.34
N LEU A 312 -15.37 21.75 -20.47
CA LEU A 312 -14.81 23.08 -20.71
C LEU A 312 -13.42 23.02 -21.36
N SER A 313 -12.59 22.06 -20.94
CA SER A 313 -11.25 21.86 -21.47
C SER A 313 -10.75 20.45 -21.16
N THR A 314 -9.76 19.98 -21.94
CA THR A 314 -8.99 18.76 -21.67
C THR A 314 -7.50 19.06 -21.78
N ASP A 315 -6.69 18.33 -21.03
CA ASP A 315 -5.25 18.23 -21.21
C ASP A 315 -4.89 16.78 -21.55
N GLU A 316 -4.49 16.55 -22.80
CA GLU A 316 -4.15 15.23 -23.31
C GLU A 316 -2.90 14.64 -22.63
N ASN A 317 -1.97 15.49 -22.19
CA ASN A 317 -0.70 15.01 -21.61
C ASN A 317 -0.89 14.39 -20.22
N THR A 318 -1.84 14.92 -19.44
CA THR A 318 -2.11 14.46 -18.07
C THR A 318 -3.41 13.66 -17.96
N ASP A 319 -4.12 13.48 -19.07
CA ASP A 319 -5.46 12.87 -19.11
C ASP A 319 -6.48 13.56 -18.18
N LEU A 320 -6.40 14.89 -18.06
CA LEU A 320 -7.27 15.69 -17.20
C LEU A 320 -8.35 16.41 -17.99
N ALA A 321 -9.53 16.52 -17.41
CA ALA A 321 -10.67 17.25 -17.95
C ALA A 321 -11.20 18.26 -16.92
N LEU A 322 -11.50 19.47 -17.40
CA LEU A 322 -12.23 20.49 -16.67
C LEU A 322 -13.70 20.44 -17.08
N VAL A 323 -14.57 20.17 -16.12
CA VAL A 323 -16.02 20.06 -16.28
C VAL A 323 -16.71 21.17 -15.50
N GLY A 324 -17.72 21.81 -16.09
CA GLY A 324 -18.51 22.87 -15.48
C GLY A 324 -19.97 22.45 -15.24
N ILE A 325 -20.53 22.86 -14.11
CA ILE A 325 -21.97 22.75 -13.81
C ILE A 325 -22.54 24.08 -13.30
N SER A 326 -23.85 24.27 -13.46
CA SER A 326 -24.57 25.43 -12.91
C SER A 326 -24.96 25.22 -11.44
N GLU A 327 -23.98 25.15 -10.55
CA GLU A 327 -24.16 25.06 -9.08
C GLU A 327 -23.14 25.96 -8.37
N LEU A 328 -23.52 26.56 -7.25
CA LEU A 328 -22.72 27.57 -6.54
C LEU A 328 -22.48 27.18 -5.08
N GLY A 329 -21.45 27.76 -4.46
CA GLY A 329 -21.13 27.52 -3.05
C GLY A 329 -20.69 26.07 -2.77
N MET A 330 -20.10 25.42 -3.76
CA MET A 330 -19.60 24.05 -3.63
C MET A 330 -18.32 24.01 -2.76
N PRO A 331 -18.10 22.93 -1.97
CA PRO A 331 -16.88 22.77 -1.17
C PRO A 331 -15.67 22.60 -2.08
N VAL A 332 -14.66 23.45 -1.90
CA VAL A 332 -13.44 23.43 -2.72
C VAL A 332 -12.34 22.65 -2.02
N VAL A 333 -11.56 21.89 -2.80
CA VAL A 333 -10.34 21.24 -2.30
C VAL A 333 -9.34 22.28 -1.77
N ARG A 334 -8.55 21.91 -0.75
CA ARG A 334 -7.43 22.74 -0.30
C ARG A 334 -6.19 22.38 -1.09
N TRP A 335 -5.60 23.37 -1.75
CA TRP A 335 -4.36 23.21 -2.49
C TRP A 335 -3.15 23.26 -1.54
N SER A 336 -2.15 22.44 -1.83
CA SER A 336 -0.81 22.53 -1.26
C SER A 336 0.15 22.90 -2.39
N GLU A 337 1.01 23.88 -2.16
CA GLU A 337 2.08 24.24 -3.11
C GLU A 337 3.29 23.31 -2.98
N GLU A 338 3.39 22.58 -1.86
CA GLU A 338 4.48 21.66 -1.59
C GLU A 338 4.12 20.23 -2.00
N LEU A 339 5.08 19.55 -2.63
CA LEU A 339 5.01 18.12 -2.89
C LEU A 339 5.18 17.34 -1.58
N PRO A 340 4.43 16.24 -1.38
CA PRO A 340 4.64 15.40 -0.22
C PRO A 340 6.06 14.79 -0.21
N VAL A 341 6.64 14.61 0.97
CA VAL A 341 7.90 13.88 1.12
C VAL A 341 7.64 12.38 0.96
N ALA A 342 8.60 11.63 0.42
CA ALA A 342 8.53 10.16 0.35
C ALA A 342 8.18 9.56 1.73
N GLY A 343 7.21 8.65 1.75
CA GLY A 343 6.64 8.05 2.96
C GLY A 343 5.48 8.85 3.59
N SER A 344 5.20 10.08 3.16
CA SER A 344 4.09 10.89 3.69
C SER A 344 2.75 10.23 3.45
N VAL A 345 1.82 10.41 4.37
CA VAL A 345 0.48 9.84 4.24
C VAL A 345 -0.31 10.64 3.22
N VAL A 346 -0.96 9.94 2.30
CA VAL A 346 -1.88 10.52 1.33
C VAL A 346 -3.24 9.85 1.46
N ALA A 347 -4.30 10.61 1.20
CA ALA A 347 -5.66 10.13 1.31
C ALA A 347 -6.47 10.57 0.10
N SER A 348 -7.20 9.63 -0.48
CA SER A 348 -8.16 9.90 -1.54
C SER A 348 -9.57 9.62 -1.04
N PRO A 349 -10.48 10.60 -1.07
CA PRO A 349 -11.88 10.34 -0.77
C PRO A 349 -12.48 9.45 -1.86
N LEU A 350 -13.18 8.41 -1.44
CA LEU A 350 -14.02 7.59 -2.30
C LEU A 350 -15.48 7.97 -2.08
N LEU A 351 -16.15 8.37 -3.16
CA LEU A 351 -17.60 8.41 -3.21
C LEU A 351 -18.09 7.02 -3.59
N LEU A 352 -18.67 6.29 -2.63
CA LEU A 352 -19.38 5.06 -2.95
C LEU A 352 -20.66 5.42 -3.70
N GLN A 353 -20.92 4.66 -4.76
CA GLN A 353 -22.05 4.87 -5.64
C GLN A 353 -23.39 4.76 -4.88
N GLU A 354 -24.25 5.75 -5.02
CA GLU A 354 -25.66 5.65 -4.60
C GLU A 354 -26.33 4.60 -5.49
N SER A 355 -26.43 3.36 -5.02
CA SER A 355 -27.02 2.28 -5.82
C SER A 355 -28.53 2.43 -6.00
N THR A 356 -29.19 3.26 -5.18
CA THR A 356 -30.61 3.62 -5.24
C THR A 356 -30.83 5.04 -4.73
N ASP A 357 -31.98 5.65 -5.05
CA ASP A 357 -32.40 6.98 -4.55
C ASP A 357 -32.53 7.05 -3.01
N GLU A 358 -32.48 5.92 -2.32
CA GLU A 358 -32.57 5.80 -0.86
C GLU A 358 -31.22 5.58 -0.16
N MET A 359 -30.15 5.28 -0.90
CA MET A 359 -28.82 5.11 -0.34
C MET A 359 -28.04 6.42 -0.40
N VAL A 360 -27.76 6.99 0.77
CA VAL A 360 -26.79 8.08 0.91
C VAL A 360 -25.42 7.53 0.54
N ALA A 361 -24.71 8.16 -0.41
CA ALA A 361 -23.31 7.86 -0.64
C ALA A 361 -22.54 8.08 0.66
N GLU A 362 -22.15 7.01 1.34
CA GLU A 362 -21.19 7.13 2.43
C GLU A 362 -19.83 7.43 1.80
N ALA A 363 -19.34 8.64 2.06
CA ALA A 363 -17.94 8.97 1.93
C ALA A 363 -17.11 7.85 2.59
N THR A 364 -16.07 7.37 1.92
CA THR A 364 -15.00 6.60 2.56
C THR A 364 -13.66 7.19 2.11
N SER A 365 -12.55 6.74 2.67
CA SER A 365 -11.23 7.21 2.27
C SER A 365 -10.30 6.04 2.05
N ARG A 366 -9.57 6.06 0.94
CA ARG A 366 -8.37 5.23 0.77
C ARG A 366 -7.18 5.99 1.32
N VAL A 367 -6.37 5.30 2.09
CA VAL A 367 -5.15 5.83 2.71
C VAL A 367 -3.98 5.09 2.09
N GLY A 368 -2.96 5.83 1.69
CA GLY A 368 -1.71 5.30 1.16
C GLY A 368 -0.55 6.15 1.61
N ASN A 369 0.62 5.88 1.04
CA ASN A 369 1.82 6.65 1.28
C ASN A 369 2.35 7.18 -0.06
N PHE A 370 2.72 8.46 -0.09
CA PHE A 370 3.44 9.04 -1.21
C PHE A 370 4.80 8.37 -1.35
N SER A 371 5.15 7.93 -2.55
CA SER A 371 6.41 7.21 -2.78
C SER A 371 7.51 8.17 -3.24
N HIS A 372 7.39 8.70 -4.45
CA HIS A 372 8.37 9.59 -5.06
C HIS A 372 7.74 10.31 -6.26
N VAL A 373 8.47 11.29 -6.80
CA VAL A 373 8.14 11.95 -8.08
C VAL A 373 8.91 11.25 -9.19
N LEU A 374 8.26 10.98 -10.31
CA LEU A 374 8.91 10.53 -11.53
C LEU A 374 9.30 11.75 -12.38
N GLU A 375 10.55 11.82 -12.86
CA GLU A 375 11.00 12.84 -13.80
C GLU A 375 10.36 12.57 -15.19
N VAL A 376 9.16 13.12 -15.39
CA VAL A 376 8.35 13.06 -16.62
C VAL A 376 7.84 11.66 -16.99
N GLY A 377 6.60 11.40 -16.57
CA GLY A 377 5.75 10.29 -17.00
C GLY A 377 4.32 10.56 -16.52
N LEU A 378 3.32 10.07 -17.26
CA LEU A 378 1.91 10.11 -16.86
C LEU A 378 1.78 9.72 -15.37
N PRO A 379 1.06 10.49 -14.53
CA PRO A 379 0.82 10.10 -13.15
C PRO A 379 0.11 8.75 -13.12
N SER A 380 0.79 7.71 -12.66
CA SER A 380 0.19 6.39 -12.43
C SER A 380 -0.31 6.31 -10.98
N VAL A 381 -1.63 6.17 -10.82
CA VAL A 381 -2.21 5.82 -9.52
C VAL A 381 -2.03 4.32 -9.32
N HIS A 382 -1.15 3.93 -8.40
CA HIS A 382 -1.00 2.54 -7.96
C HIS A 382 -1.88 2.31 -6.73
N ALA A 383 -2.82 1.37 -6.84
CA ALA A 383 -3.75 0.98 -5.77
C ALA A 383 -3.23 -0.22 -4.98
#